data_AF-A0A0D0I4Z1-F1
#
_entry.id   AF-A0A0D0I4Z1-F1
#
_cell.length_a   1.000
_cell.length_b   1.000
_cell.length_c   1.000
_cell.angle_alpha   90.00
_cell.angle_beta   90.00
_cell.angle_gamma   90.00
#
_symmetry.space_group_name_H-M   'P 1'
#
loop_
_entity.id
_entity.type
_entity.pdbx_description
1 polymer ?
#
loop_
_entity_poly.entity_id
_entity_poly.type
_entity_poly.pdbx_seq_one_letter_code
_entity_poly.pdbx_strand_id
1 'polypeptide(L)'
;MEKNQMKDMHVEMSLDSENVIDSSSLDPLFEEAARIIVTMRSGFASLIQRRLSIGYDRAVRLMDQLEKAGIVGEAQGCKPREVKIQDENCLENLLVALRRITKISNIMTNEEAYKDIKKHVE
;
A
#
# COMPACT_ATOMS: atom_id res chain seq x y z
N MET A 1 -18.17 42.08 -4.26
CA MET A 1 -17.07 41.87 -3.29
C MET A 1 -16.93 40.39 -3.09
N GLU A 2 -16.06 39.81 -3.90
CA GLU A 2 -15.73 38.40 -3.98
C GLU A 2 -14.59 38.14 -2.99
N LYS A 3 -14.83 37.37 -1.91
CA LYS A 3 -13.77 36.73 -1.13
C LYS A 3 -14.27 35.46 -0.43
N ASN A 4 -13.52 34.38 -0.67
CA ASN A 4 -13.37 33.15 0.11
C ASN A 4 -14.31 31.97 -0.13
N GLN A 5 -14.20 31.41 -1.34
CA GLN A 5 -13.87 29.99 -1.49
C GLN A 5 -12.48 29.72 -0.88
N MET A 6 -12.26 28.53 -0.30
CA MET A 6 -11.00 27.99 0.27
C MET A 6 -10.79 28.13 1.79
N LYS A 7 -11.72 27.59 2.57
CA LYS A 7 -11.54 26.98 3.91
C LYS A 7 -12.46 25.75 3.86
N ASP A 8 -12.04 24.50 3.95
CA ASP A 8 -10.96 23.92 4.72
C ASP A 8 -10.44 22.69 3.94
N MET A 9 -9.19 22.73 3.50
CA MET A 9 -8.49 21.52 3.04
C MET A 9 -7.88 20.85 4.27
N HIS A 10 -8.74 20.40 5.18
CA HIS A 10 -8.34 19.54 6.30
C HIS A 10 -8.19 18.14 5.72
N VAL A 11 -6.97 17.80 5.28
CA VAL A 11 -6.62 16.41 5.01
C VAL A 11 -6.43 15.77 6.38
N GLU A 12 -7.53 15.33 7.00
CA GLU A 12 -7.45 14.36 8.09
C GLU A 12 -6.83 13.10 7.50
N MET A 13 -5.52 12.94 7.69
CA MET A 13 -4.88 11.65 7.54
C MET A 13 -5.14 10.88 8.83
N SER A 14 -6.38 10.42 8.98
CA SER A 14 -6.73 9.38 9.93
C SER A 14 -5.96 8.12 9.52
N LEU A 15 -4.88 7.85 10.25
CA LEU A 15 -4.21 6.55 10.21
C LEU A 15 -5.11 5.58 10.97
N ASP A 16 -6.13 5.06 10.28
CA ASP A 16 -7.00 4.02 10.82
C ASP A 16 -6.13 2.81 11.16
N SER A 17 -6.05 2.52 12.46
CA SER A 17 -5.19 1.48 13.04
C SER A 17 -5.53 0.05 12.56
N GLU A 18 -6.62 -0.12 11.80
CA GLU A 18 -7.06 -1.42 11.26
C GLU A 18 -6.41 -1.80 9.91
N ASN A 19 -5.73 -0.88 9.21
CA ASN A 19 -5.02 -1.19 7.95
C ASN A 19 -3.52 -1.42 8.15
N VAL A 20 -3.13 -2.11 9.23
CA VAL A 20 -1.75 -2.59 9.36
C VAL A 20 -1.57 -3.77 8.41
N ILE A 21 -1.02 -3.49 7.23
CA ILE A 21 -0.66 -4.51 6.27
C ILE A 21 0.52 -5.28 6.83
N ASP A 22 0.27 -6.51 7.22
CA ASP A 22 1.34 -7.44 7.52
C ASP A 22 2.08 -7.76 6.22
N SER A 23 3.15 -7.02 5.99
CA SER A 23 4.09 -7.24 4.89
C SER A 23 4.66 -8.65 4.78
N SER A 24 4.65 -9.46 5.85
CA SER A 24 5.06 -10.86 5.77
C SER A 24 4.08 -11.70 4.94
N SER A 25 2.83 -11.23 4.81
CA SER A 25 1.77 -11.84 4.01
C SER A 25 1.67 -11.29 2.58
N LEU A 26 2.48 -10.29 2.22
CA LEU A 26 2.46 -9.72 0.88
C LEU A 26 3.04 -10.69 -0.14
N ASP A 27 2.42 -10.71 -1.32
CA ASP A 27 2.93 -11.52 -2.42
C ASP A 27 4.31 -10.98 -2.85
N PRO A 28 5.28 -11.84 -3.20
CA PRO A 28 6.61 -11.39 -3.65
C PRO A 28 6.57 -10.44 -4.86
N LEU A 29 5.51 -10.50 -5.67
CA LEU A 29 5.32 -9.64 -6.83
C LEU A 29 4.51 -8.37 -6.53
N PHE A 30 4.17 -8.12 -5.26
CA PHE A 30 3.35 -6.99 -4.83
C PHE A 30 3.88 -5.65 -5.34
N GLU A 31 5.16 -5.37 -5.10
CA GLU A 31 5.75 -4.09 -5.51
C GLU A 31 5.76 -3.93 -7.03
N GLU A 32 6.05 -5.01 -7.76
CA GLU A 32 6.09 -4.97 -9.22
C GLU A 32 4.69 -4.79 -9.80
N ALA A 33 3.69 -5.46 -9.22
CA ALA A 33 2.29 -5.24 -9.56
C ALA A 33 1.87 -3.79 -9.30
N ALA A 34 2.28 -3.21 -8.16
CA ALA A 34 2.01 -1.81 -7.84
C ALA A 34 2.58 -0.86 -8.90
N ARG A 35 3.85 -1.05 -9.28
CA ARG A 35 4.49 -0.25 -10.34
C ARG A 35 3.72 -0.35 -11.65
N ILE A 36 3.38 -1.56 -12.09
CA ILE A 36 2.61 -1.78 -13.33
C ILE A 36 1.29 -1.00 -13.29
N ILE A 37 0.53 -1.09 -12.18
CA ILE A 37 -0.78 -0.43 -12.06
C ILE A 37 -0.65 1.09 -12.09
N VAL A 38 0.35 1.65 -11.38
CA VAL A 38 0.59 3.10 -11.33
C VAL A 38 1.07 3.64 -12.67
N THR A 39 2.05 2.99 -13.31
CA THR A 39 2.58 3.41 -14.61
C THR A 39 1.52 3.28 -15.71
N MET A 40 0.70 2.21 -15.71
CA MET A 40 -0.33 1.97 -16.72
C MET A 40 -1.65 2.71 -16.48
N ARG A 41 -1.85 3.30 -15.29
CA ARG A 41 -3.09 3.98 -14.87
C ARG A 41 -4.35 3.12 -15.03
N SER A 42 -4.24 1.82 -14.75
CA SER A 42 -5.32 0.89 -15.02
C SER A 42 -5.39 -0.24 -14.00
N GLY A 43 -6.48 -0.26 -13.23
CA GLY A 43 -6.70 -1.21 -12.14
C GLY A 43 -7.39 -2.52 -12.54
N PHE A 44 -6.88 -3.26 -13.52
CA PHE A 44 -7.42 -4.58 -13.90
C PHE A 44 -6.52 -5.73 -13.42
N ALA A 45 -7.12 -6.75 -12.79
CA ALA A 45 -6.38 -7.98 -12.44
C ALA A 45 -5.78 -8.67 -13.68
N SER A 46 -6.50 -8.66 -14.81
CA SER A 46 -6.00 -9.22 -16.09
C SER A 46 -4.81 -8.47 -16.68
N LEU A 47 -4.56 -7.22 -16.27
CA LEU A 47 -3.34 -6.49 -16.63
C LEU A 47 -2.14 -7.08 -15.88
N ILE A 48 -2.27 -7.27 -14.57
CA ILE A 48 -1.24 -7.90 -13.71
C ILE A 48 -0.95 -9.31 -14.20
N GLN A 49 -2.00 -10.10 -14.47
CA GLN A 49 -1.89 -11.47 -14.98
C GLN A 49 -0.97 -11.55 -16.21
N ARG A 50 -1.24 -10.71 -17.22
CA ARG A 50 -0.48 -10.70 -18.49
C ARG A 50 0.92 -10.15 -18.33
N ARG A 51 1.10 -9.08 -17.56
CA ARG A 51 2.41 -8.42 -17.40
C ARG A 51 3.37 -9.24 -16.56
N LEU A 52 2.87 -9.93 -15.53
CA LEU A 52 3.69 -10.74 -14.63
C LEU A 52 3.69 -12.24 -14.99
N SER A 53 2.92 -12.64 -16.00
CA SER A 53 2.80 -14.04 -16.44
C SER A 53 2.44 -14.98 -15.28
N ILE A 54 1.44 -14.57 -14.48
CA ILE A 54 0.92 -15.32 -13.34
C ILE A 54 -0.52 -15.80 -13.59
N GLY A 55 -1.01 -16.73 -12.77
CA GLY A 55 -2.41 -17.16 -12.79
C GLY A 55 -3.38 -16.06 -12.34
N TYR A 56 -4.63 -16.11 -12.82
CA TYR A 56 -5.65 -15.09 -12.56
C TYR A 56 -5.95 -14.93 -11.05
N ASP A 57 -6.10 -16.02 -10.31
CA ASP A 57 -6.39 -15.97 -8.86
C ASP A 57 -5.29 -15.24 -8.08
N ARG A 58 -4.03 -15.41 -8.49
CA ARG A 58 -2.89 -14.69 -7.90
C ARG A 58 -2.95 -13.21 -8.23
N ALA A 59 -3.31 -12.86 -9.47
CA ALA A 59 -3.49 -11.47 -9.88
C ALA A 59 -4.64 -10.78 -9.12
N VAL A 60 -5.74 -11.50 -8.84
CA VAL A 60 -6.83 -11.00 -7.99
C VAL A 60 -6.35 -10.75 -6.57
N ARG A 61 -5.64 -11.71 -5.95
CA ARG A 61 -5.06 -11.53 -4.61
C ARG A 61 -4.10 -10.34 -4.54
N LEU A 62 -3.25 -10.16 -5.56
CA LEU A 62 -2.39 -9.00 -5.68
C LEU A 62 -3.20 -7.71 -5.72
N MET A 63 -4.31 -7.68 -6.48
CA MET A 63 -5.19 -6.52 -6.54
C MET A 63 -5.82 -6.19 -5.18
N ASP A 64 -6.23 -7.20 -4.42
CA ASP A 64 -6.78 -7.03 -3.08
C ASP A 64 -5.72 -6.52 -2.09
N GLN A 65 -4.46 -6.97 -2.22
CA GLN A 65 -3.35 -6.43 -1.44
C GLN A 65 -3.08 -4.96 -1.80
N LEU A 66 -3.15 -4.59 -3.07
CA LEU A 66 -2.98 -3.20 -3.51
C LEU A 66 -4.10 -2.30 -2.97
N GLU A 67 -5.32 -2.82 -2.84
CA GLU A 67 -6.45 -2.11 -2.24
C GLU A 67 -6.21 -1.85 -0.76
N LYS A 68 -5.80 -2.88 0.00
CA LYS A 68 -5.44 -2.75 1.41
C LYS A 68 -4.28 -1.77 1.62
N ALA A 69 -3.36 -1.70 0.65
CA ALA A 69 -2.26 -0.72 0.61
C ALA A 69 -2.68 0.71 0.25
N GLY A 70 -3.95 0.94 -0.07
CA GLY A 70 -4.44 2.23 -0.52
C GLY A 70 -3.87 2.65 -1.88
N ILE A 71 -3.24 1.73 -2.63
CA ILE A 71 -2.69 1.99 -3.96
C ILE A 71 -3.82 2.05 -4.99
N VAL A 72 -4.83 1.21 -4.80
CA VAL A 72 -6.06 1.21 -5.61
C VAL A 72 -7.29 1.40 -4.72
N GLY A 73 -8.38 1.88 -5.32
CA GLY A 73 -9.69 1.94 -4.70
C GLY A 73 -10.39 0.59 -4.65
N GLU A 74 -11.60 0.60 -4.11
CA GLU A 74 -12.44 -0.59 -3.95
C GLU A 74 -12.81 -1.23 -5.29
N ALA A 75 -13.18 -2.51 -5.25
CA ALA A 75 -13.71 -3.20 -6.41
C ALA A 75 -15.08 -2.63 -6.84
N GLN A 76 -15.21 -2.26 -8.11
CA GLN A 76 -16.45 -1.70 -8.69
C GLN A 76 -17.03 -2.64 -9.75
N GLY A 77 -17.35 -3.88 -9.34
CA GLY A 77 -17.83 -4.93 -10.23
C GLY A 77 -16.81 -5.27 -11.33
N CYS A 78 -17.22 -5.15 -12.60
CA CYS A 78 -16.36 -5.43 -13.76
C CYS A 78 -15.47 -4.24 -14.18
N LYS A 79 -15.60 -3.08 -13.54
CA LYS A 79 -14.83 -1.89 -13.89
C LYS A 79 -13.40 -1.97 -13.32
N PRO A 80 -12.43 -1.30 -13.94
CA PRO A 80 -11.10 -1.17 -13.35
C PRO A 80 -11.21 -0.47 -12.00
N ARG A 81 -10.39 -0.90 -11.04
CA ARG A 81 -10.25 -0.17 -9.79
C ARG A 81 -9.57 1.17 -10.05
N GLU A 82 -9.98 2.19 -9.29
CA GLU A 82 -9.35 3.51 -9.33
C GLU A 82 -7.91 3.41 -8.85
N VAL A 83 -6.96 4.05 -9.54
CA VAL A 83 -5.56 4.12 -9.10
C VAL A 83 -5.40 5.39 -8.28
N LYS A 84 -5.13 5.25 -6.98
CA LYS A 84 -5.05 6.37 -6.03
C LYS A 84 -3.70 7.05 -6.02
N ILE A 85 -2.66 6.37 -6.49
CA ILE A 85 -1.29 6.90 -6.54
C ILE A 85 -1.06 7.66 -7.84
N GLN A 86 -0.60 8.90 -7.72
CA GLN A 86 -0.47 9.80 -8.86
C GLN A 86 0.79 9.58 -9.69
N ASP A 87 1.90 9.13 -9.11
CA ASP A 87 3.15 8.92 -9.84
C ASP A 87 4.06 7.90 -9.13
N GLU A 88 5.16 7.53 -9.80
CA GLU A 88 6.13 6.57 -9.29
C GLU A 88 6.86 7.06 -8.03
N ASN A 89 7.04 8.37 -7.86
CA ASN A 89 7.70 8.91 -6.67
C ASN A 89 6.81 8.76 -5.43
N CYS A 90 5.51 9.05 -5.55
CA CYS A 90 4.51 8.80 -4.52
C CYS A 90 4.45 7.31 -4.17
N LEU A 91 4.51 6.43 -5.18
CA LEU A 91 4.54 4.98 -4.96
C LEU A 91 5.79 4.57 -4.16
N GLU A 92 6.98 5.02 -4.56
CA GLU A 92 8.22 4.61 -3.90
C GLU A 92 8.24 5.09 -2.43
N ASN A 93 7.77 6.31 -2.16
CA ASN A 93 7.64 6.82 -0.79
C ASN A 93 6.72 5.93 0.07
N LEU A 94 5.59 5.48 -0.50
CA LEU A 94 4.68 4.54 0.17
C LEU A 94 5.35 3.18 0.41
N LEU A 95 6.02 2.61 -0.59
CA LEU A 95 6.71 1.34 -0.46
C LEU A 95 7.82 1.39 0.61
N VAL A 96 8.58 2.49 0.66
CA VAL A 96 9.58 2.72 1.72
C VAL A 96 8.92 2.77 3.10
N ALA A 97 7.78 3.46 3.23
CA ALA A 97 7.05 3.53 4.49
C ALA A 97 6.55 2.14 4.93
N LEU A 98 5.97 1.35 4.01
CA LEU A 98 5.51 -0.01 4.28
C LEU A 98 6.66 -0.90 4.78
N ARG A 99 7.82 -0.88 4.12
CA ARG A 99 9.01 -1.64 4.55
C ARG A 99 9.53 -1.22 5.92
N ARG A 100 9.42 0.06 6.30
CA ARG A 100 9.81 0.55 7.64
C ARG A 100 8.88 0.02 8.71
N ILE A 101 7.57 0.03 8.44
CA ILE A 101 6.56 -0.51 9.36
C ILE A 101 6.82 -1.99 9.61
N THR A 102 7.09 -2.77 8.56
CA THR A 102 7.50 -4.19 8.66
C THR A 102 8.69 -4.41 9.59
N LYS A 103 9.74 -3.61 9.41
CA LYS A 103 10.96 -3.75 10.20
C LYS A 103 10.66 -3.47 11.65
N ILE A 104 9.89 -2.41 11.93
CA ILE A 104 9.47 -2.09 13.29
C ILE A 104 8.62 -3.23 13.84
N SER A 105 7.58 -3.71 13.15
CA SER A 105 6.74 -4.80 13.66
C SER A 105 7.54 -6.07 13.97
N ASN A 106 8.51 -6.44 13.13
CA ASN A 106 9.37 -7.60 13.37
C ASN A 106 10.34 -7.40 14.54
N ILE A 107 10.87 -6.18 14.75
CA ILE A 107 11.65 -5.85 15.96
C ILE A 107 10.71 -5.90 17.18
N MET A 108 9.48 -5.43 17.00
CA MET A 108 8.44 -5.32 18.01
C MET A 108 7.73 -6.66 18.33
N THR A 109 8.10 -7.77 17.70
CA THR A 109 7.62 -9.12 18.07
C THR A 109 8.76 -9.98 18.61
N ASN A 110 10.00 -9.52 18.47
CA ASN A 110 11.17 -10.21 18.97
C ASN A 110 11.44 -9.81 20.44
N GLU A 111 11.00 -10.66 21.38
CA GLU A 111 11.21 -10.45 22.82
C GLU A 111 12.68 -10.27 23.22
N GLU A 112 13.63 -10.87 22.50
CA GLU A 112 15.06 -10.75 22.79
C GLU A 112 15.58 -9.37 22.35
N ALA A 113 15.21 -8.92 21.15
CA ALA A 113 15.59 -7.61 20.63
C ALA A 113 15.06 -6.45 21.50
N TYR A 114 13.85 -6.58 22.04
CA TYR A 114 13.30 -5.60 22.97
C TYR A 114 14.05 -5.49 24.29
N LYS A 115 14.46 -6.63 24.85
CA LYS A 115 15.22 -6.65 26.10
C LYS A 115 16.55 -5.93 25.93
N ASP A 116 17.22 -6.09 24.78
CA ASP A 116 18.47 -5.39 24.48
C ASP A 116 18.31 -3.88 24.30
N ILE A 117 17.23 -3.44 23.65
CA ILE A 117 16.90 -2.01 23.50
C ILE A 117 16.59 -1.40 24.87
N LYS A 118 15.74 -2.04 25.68
CA LYS A 118 15.34 -1.52 27.00
C LYS A 118 16.52 -1.41 27.96
N LYS A 119 17.49 -2.32 27.86
CA LYS A 119 18.72 -2.33 28.67
C LYS A 119 19.71 -1.21 28.33
N HIS A 120 19.54 -0.53 27.20
CA HIS A 120 20.37 0.62 26.79
C HIS A 120 19.71 1.99 27.05
N VAL A 121 18.44 1.99 27.50
CA VAL A 121 17.67 3.22 27.78
C VAL A 121 17.56 3.50 29.29
N GLU A 122 17.87 2.52 30.14
CA GLU A 122 18.11 2.67 31.59
C GLU A 122 19.61 2.79 31.89
#